data_AF-A0A1H9FAT2-F1
#
_entry.id   AF-A0A1H9FAT2-F1
#
_cell.length_a   1.000
_cell.length_b   1.000
_cell.length_c   1.000
_cell.angle_alpha   90.00
_cell.angle_beta   90.00
_cell.angle_gamma   90.00
#
_symmetry.space_group_name_H-M   'P 1'
#
loop_
_entity.id
_entity.type
_entity.pdbx_description
1 polymer ?
#
loop_
_entity_poly.entity_id
_entity_poly.type
_entity_poly.pdbx_seq_one_letter_code
_entity_poly.pdbx_strand_id
1 'polypeptide(L)' 'MPNVSKCQSLYSALVSRFQSENPSLVLSDTISSWLYQSIYSIYETSGEEEAERYVREAHMV' A
#
# COMPACT_ATOMS: atom_id res chain seq x y z
N MET A 1 -16.44 -6.30 -6.42
CA MET A 1 -15.97 -4.92 -6.14
C MET A 1 -14.66 -4.71 -6.89
N PRO A 2 -14.65 -3.94 -7.99
CA PRO A 2 -13.48 -3.75 -8.86
C PRO A 2 -12.27 -3.12 -8.16
N ASN A 3 -12.53 -2.31 -7.14
CA ASN A 3 -11.61 -1.59 -6.26
C ASN A 3 -10.75 -2.51 -5.36
N VAL A 4 -11.26 -3.69 -4.96
CA VAL A 4 -10.52 -4.63 -4.09
C VAL A 4 -9.26 -5.16 -4.78
N SER A 5 -9.38 -5.60 -6.04
CA SER A 5 -8.25 -6.13 -6.80
C SER A 5 -7.17 -5.08 -7.03
N LYS A 6 -7.57 -3.83 -7.33
CA LYS A 6 -6.62 -2.72 -7.54
C LYS A 6 -5.90 -2.35 -6.25
N CYS A 7 -6.62 -2.22 -5.12
CA CYS A 7 -6.01 -1.94 -3.82
C CYS A 7 -5.04 -3.05 -3.40
N GLN A 8 -5.36 -4.32 -3.70
CA GLN A 8 -4.46 -5.44 -3.44
C GLN A 8 -3.16 -5.33 -4.26
N SER A 9 -3.25 -4.94 -5.54
CA SER A 9 -2.07 -4.71 -6.37
C SER A 9 -1.20 -3.56 -5.86
N LEU A 10 -1.82 -2.45 -5.44
CA LEU A 10 -1.12 -1.31 -4.86
C LEU A 10 -0.43 -1.68 -3.54
N TYR A 11 -1.12 -2.43 -2.68
CA TYR A 11 -0.55 -2.95 -1.43
C TYR A 11 0.69 -3.82 -1.70
N SER A 12 0.59 -4.79 -2.62
CA SER A 12 1.73 -5.65 -2.97
C SER A 12 2.92 -4.84 -3.51
N ALA A 13 2.68 -3.79 -4.30
CA ALA A 13 3.73 -2.91 -4.80
C ALA A 13 4.41 -2.12 -3.66
N LEU A 14 3.63 -1.61 -2.71
CA LEU A 14 4.15 -0.91 -1.54
C LEU A 14 5.04 -1.82 -0.68
N VAL A 15 4.55 -3.02 -0.36
CA VAL A 15 5.30 -3.99 0.44
C VAL A 15 6.60 -4.41 -0.25
N SER A 16 6.54 -4.68 -1.56
CA SER A 16 7.71 -5.06 -2.35
C SER A 16 8.80 -3.99 -2.31
N ARG A 17 8.40 -2.72 -2.35
CA ARG A 17 9.32 -1.60 -2.22
C ARG A 17 9.93 -1.54 -0.83
N PHE A 18 9.12 -1.59 0.23
CA PHE A 18 9.65 -1.52 1.59
C PHE A 18 10.62 -2.67 1.87
N GLN A 19 10.39 -3.86 1.31
CA GLN A 19 11.33 -4.98 1.37
C GLN A 19 12.59 -4.75 0.53
N SER A 20 12.49 -4.05 -0.61
CA SER A 20 13.67 -3.66 -1.40
C SER A 20 14.52 -2.61 -0.68
N GLU A 21 13.89 -1.69 0.06
CA GLU A 21 14.58 -0.66 0.85
C GLU A 21 15.18 -1.27 2.13
N ASN A 22 14.45 -2.20 2.75
CA ASN A 22 14.82 -2.87 3.99
C ASN A 22 14.61 -4.39 3.86
N PRO A 23 15.61 -5.16 3.39
CA PRO A 23 15.46 -6.61 3.15
C PRO A 23 15.15 -7.45 4.39
N SER A 24 15.47 -6.94 5.59
CA SER A 24 15.13 -7.56 6.87
C SER A 24 13.72 -7.22 7.36
N LEU A 25 12.96 -6.43 6.60
CA LEU A 25 11.62 -6.01 6.98
C LEU A 25 10.67 -7.20 7.04
N VAL A 26 10.11 -7.41 8.21
CA VAL A 26 8.98 -8.32 8.43
C VAL A 26 7.80 -7.49 8.91
N LEU A 27 6.80 -7.34 8.06
CA LEU A 27 5.56 -6.66 8.42
C LEU A 27 4.69 -7.60 9.26
N SER A 28 4.23 -7.13 10.41
CA SER A 28 3.21 -7.85 11.17
C SER A 28 1.86 -7.78 10.45
N ASP A 29 0.94 -8.70 10.79
CA ASP A 29 -0.42 -8.69 10.24
C ASP A 29 -1.15 -7.37 10.52
N THR A 30 -0.90 -6.77 11.69
CA THR A 30 -1.48 -5.47 12.07
C THR A 30 -1.00 -4.37 11.14
N ILE A 31 0.31 -4.27 10.90
CA ILE A 31 0.88 -3.24 10.02
C ILE A 31 0.44 -3.48 8.57
N SER A 32 0.45 -4.73 8.13
CA SER A 32 -0.03 -5.14 6.80
C SER A 32 -1.49 -4.72 6.58
N SER A 33 -2.35 -4.97 7.56
CA SER A 33 -3.75 -4.57 7.53
C SER A 33 -3.91 -3.04 7.49
N TRP A 34 -3.14 -2.31 8.30
CA TRP A 34 -3.17 -0.85 8.31
C TRP A 34 -2.73 -0.25 6.97
N LEU A 35 -1.66 -0.78 6.36
CA LEU A 35 -1.19 -0.33 5.05
C LEU A 35 -2.24 -0.54 3.97
N TYR A 36 -2.89 -1.71 3.96
CA TYR A 36 -3.99 -1.98 3.03
C TYR A 36 -5.17 -1.04 3.25
N GLN A 37 -5.58 -0.82 4.51
CA GLN A 37 -6.69 0.07 4.85
C GLN A 37 -6.40 1.52 4.47
N SER A 38 -5.16 1.99 4.63
CA SER A 38 -4.77 3.33 4.17
C SER A 38 -4.91 3.47 2.65
N ILE A 39 -4.43 2.49 1.87
CA ILE A 39 -4.57 2.49 0.41
C ILE A 39 -6.04 2.48 0.02
N TYR A 40 -6.84 1.61 0.64
CA TYR A 40 -8.27 1.49 0.37
C TYR A 40 -9.01 2.79 0.71
N SER A 41 -8.71 3.39 1.86
CA SER A 41 -9.31 4.67 2.27
C SER A 41 -8.98 5.78 1.29
N ILE A 42 -7.71 5.92 0.88
CA ILE A 42 -7.31 6.94 -0.10
C ILE A 42 -8.00 6.71 -1.44
N TYR A 43 -8.08 5.45 -1.89
CA TYR A 43 -8.76 5.10 -3.13
C TYR A 43 -10.23 5.52 -3.09
N GLU A 44 -10.94 5.23 -2.00
CA GLU A 44 -12.36 5.57 -1.85
C GLU A 44 -12.60 7.08 -1.68
N THR A 45 -11.72 7.80 -0.98
CA THR A 45 -11.91 9.23 -0.69
C THR A 45 -11.38 10.16 -1.77
N SER A 46 -10.30 9.75 -2.45
CA SER A 46 -9.49 10.61 -3.30
C SER A 46 -9.27 10.04 -4.70
N GLY A 47 -9.70 8.80 -4.94
CA GLY A 47 -9.62 8.15 -6.23
C GLY A 47 -8.32 7.39 -6.47
N GLU A 48 -8.27 6.72 -7.62
CA GLU A 48 -7.19 5.82 -7.99
C GLU A 48 -5.84 6.51 -8.14
N GLU A 49 -5.80 7.66 -8.81
CA GLU A 49 -4.55 8.40 -9.06
C GLU A 49 -3.84 8.79 -7.75
N GLU A 50 -4.61 9.15 -6.73
CA GLU A 50 -4.09 9.55 -5.44
C GLU A 50 -3.57 8.35 -4.65
N ALA A 51 -4.28 7.22 -4.69
CA ALA A 51 -3.81 5.98 -4.08
C ALA A 51 -2.52 5.48 -4.76
N GLU A 52 -2.43 5.60 -6.08
CA GLU A 52 -1.20 5.30 -6.84
C GLU A 52 -0.05 6.23 -6.47
N ARG A 53 -0.32 7.53 -6.32
CA ARG A 53 0.67 8.51 -5.87
C ARG A 53 1.19 8.18 -4.48
N TYR A 54 0.28 7.89 -3.53
CA TYR A 54 0.65 7.48 -2.18
C TYR A 54 1.59 6.27 -2.18
N VAL A 55 1.25 5.20 -2.92
CA VAL A 55 2.12 4.02 -3.03
C VAL A 55 3.45 4.35 -3.71
N ARG A 56 3.46 5.31 -4.64
CA ARG A 56 4.66 5.72 -5.38
C ARG A 56 5.60 6.60 -4.57
N GLU A 57 5.11 7.36 -3.61
CA GLU A 57 5.91 8.30 -2.80
C GLU A 57 6.18 7.78 -1.38
N ALA A 58 5.52 6.71 -0.95
CA ALA A 58 5.79 6.09 0.35
C ALA A 58 7.15 5.39 0.37
N HIS A 59 7.87 5.62 1.46
CA HIS A 59 9.19 5.06 1.79
C HIS A 59 9.27 4.75 3.28
N MET A 60 10.09 3.76 3.65
CA MET A 60 10.34 3.45 5.06
C MET A 60 11.58 4.22 5.58
N VAL A 61 11.36 5.09 6.57
CA VAL A 61 12.41 5.87 7.27
C VAL A 61 13.01 5.05 8.40
#